data_AF-A0A7Z9WJ58-F1
#
_entry.id   AF-A0A7Z9WJ58-F1
#
_cell.length_a   1.000
_cell.length_b   1.000
_cell.length_c   1.000
_cell.angle_alpha   90.00
_cell.angle_beta   90.00
_cell.angle_gamma   90.00
#
_symmetry.space_group_name_H-M   'P 1'
#
loop_
_entity.id
_entity.type
_entity.pdbx_description
1 polymer ?
#
loop_
_entity_poly.entity_id
_entity_poly.type
_entity_poly.pdbx_seq_one_letter_code
_entity_poly.pdbx_strand_id
1 'polypeptide(L)'
;MGLKLWETFEILEVIDGDTFKVPWEGKTINLRLPCIDTEETKNSKPLKPVTIFGKKTTDWARNWLADRGNKVQLEYEADYAITGFFDRPLTYVTAGGENYNLECVRKGYSPYFQKYGYSRGYHEAFVEAERQAMRDGLGIWDDATHAGDATRPYHLLKIWWEVRARHIEMGRGEKRRNNRLIYLPDGLDYEEAMEAAKNQEERQVFGEVGDIREVGPGTVIEMKVKRQRYFNLYVFENNPNHDRIVNYLKVRHLVDYTDLPNGIMKQNFIFIEGEVKLYHQKPEIILRDISQIKEEPF
;
A
#
# COMPACT_ATOMS: atom_id res chain seq x y z
N MET A 1 -0.57 19.91 -8.17
CA MET A 1 -1.59 20.18 -9.20
C MET A 1 -2.09 18.81 -9.63
N GLY A 2 -3.12 18.24 -9.00
CA GLY A 2 -4.52 18.56 -9.23
C GLY A 2 -5.07 17.56 -10.26
N LEU A 3 -5.92 16.63 -9.82
CA LEU A 3 -6.40 15.50 -10.60
C LEU A 3 -7.70 15.79 -11.29
N LYS A 4 -7.84 15.40 -12.56
CA LYS A 4 -9.14 15.31 -13.24
C LYS A 4 -9.10 14.28 -14.37
N LEU A 5 -9.93 13.24 -14.29
CA LEU A 5 -10.67 12.81 -15.46
C LEU A 5 -12.00 13.59 -15.45
N TRP A 6 -12.36 14.18 -16.59
CA TRP A 6 -13.60 14.93 -16.75
C TRP A 6 -14.78 14.04 -17.20
N GLU A 7 -14.53 12.74 -17.35
CA GLU A 7 -15.52 11.81 -17.86
C GLU A 7 -16.31 11.17 -16.72
N THR A 8 -17.62 11.12 -16.91
CA THR A 8 -18.54 10.44 -16.02
C THR A 8 -18.59 8.96 -16.41
N PHE A 9 -18.33 8.08 -15.44
CA PHE A 9 -18.41 6.63 -15.61
C PHE A 9 -19.71 6.09 -15.03
N GLU A 10 -20.26 5.07 -15.68
CA GLU A 10 -21.32 4.25 -15.11
C GLU A 10 -20.70 3.07 -14.34
N ILE A 11 -21.05 2.94 -13.06
CA ILE A 11 -20.67 1.78 -12.26
C ILE A 11 -21.56 0.60 -12.67
N LEU A 12 -20.94 -0.47 -13.19
CA LEU A 12 -21.64 -1.68 -13.61
C LEU A 12 -21.97 -2.59 -12.42
N GLU A 13 -21.06 -2.64 -11.44
CA GLU A 13 -21.18 -3.55 -10.30
C GLU A 13 -20.37 -3.06 -9.10
N VAL A 14 -20.93 -3.23 -7.90
CA VAL A 14 -20.22 -3.16 -6.62
C VAL A 14 -19.79 -4.56 -6.22
N ILE A 15 -18.48 -4.83 -6.28
CA ILE A 15 -17.90 -6.13 -5.92
C ILE A 15 -17.78 -6.25 -4.40
N ASP A 16 -17.22 -5.21 -3.78
CA ASP A 16 -17.11 -5.02 -2.33
C ASP A 16 -17.10 -3.51 -2.03
N GLY A 17 -17.12 -3.12 -0.75
CA GLY A 17 -17.15 -1.73 -0.31
C GLY A 17 -15.95 -0.88 -0.74
N ASP A 18 -14.84 -1.51 -1.15
CA ASP A 18 -13.62 -0.85 -1.64
C ASP A 18 -13.28 -1.13 -3.11
N THR A 19 -14.14 -1.87 -3.83
CA THR A 19 -13.85 -2.35 -5.19
C THR A 19 -15.09 -2.26 -6.08
N PHE A 20 -15.04 -1.37 -7.08
CA PHE A 20 -16.11 -1.16 -8.06
C PHE A 20 -15.69 -1.60 -9.46
N LYS A 21 -16.66 -1.91 -10.31
CA LYS A 21 -16.45 -2.37 -11.69
C LYS A 21 -17.00 -1.34 -12.68
N VAL A 22 -16.19 -0.98 -13.68
CA VAL A 22 -16.52 0.04 -14.69
C VAL A 22 -16.17 -0.43 -16.10
N PRO A 23 -16.84 0.09 -17.15
CA PRO A 23 -16.39 -0.08 -18.51
C PRO A 23 -15.16 0.81 -18.76
N TRP A 24 -14.16 0.27 -19.46
CA TRP A 24 -12.96 1.00 -19.87
C TRP A 24 -12.46 0.43 -21.21
N GLU A 25 -12.40 1.28 -22.25
CA GLU A 25 -11.87 0.92 -23.58
C GLU A 25 -12.37 -0.43 -24.14
N GLY A 26 -13.69 -0.63 -24.11
CA GLY A 26 -14.33 -1.87 -24.62
C GLY A 26 -14.12 -3.11 -23.74
N LYS A 27 -13.52 -2.95 -22.56
CA LYS A 27 -13.37 -3.99 -21.53
C LYS A 27 -14.07 -3.58 -20.24
N THR A 28 -14.06 -4.49 -19.28
CA THR A 28 -14.54 -4.23 -17.93
C THR A 28 -13.40 -4.41 -16.94
N ILE A 29 -13.19 -3.41 -16.10
CA ILE A 29 -12.08 -3.39 -15.14
C ILE A 29 -12.57 -3.15 -13.71
N ASN A 30 -11.77 -3.60 -12.74
CA ASN A 30 -12.03 -3.34 -11.32
C ASN A 30 -11.20 -2.13 -10.85
N LEU A 31 -11.87 -1.11 -10.34
CA LEU A 31 -11.28 0.01 -9.62
C LEU A 31 -11.03 -0.40 -8.17
N ARG A 32 -9.85 -0.06 -7.62
CA ARG A 32 -9.60 -0.15 -6.17
C ARG A 32 -9.65 1.24 -5.59
N LEU A 33 -10.52 1.44 -4.61
CA LEU A 33 -10.75 2.74 -3.99
C LEU A 33 -9.71 2.98 -2.89
N PRO A 34 -8.69 3.84 -3.06
CA PRO A 34 -7.60 3.99 -2.08
C PRO A 34 -8.12 4.58 -0.76
N CYS A 35 -7.28 4.50 0.29
CA CYS A 35 -7.55 5.06 1.62
C CYS A 35 -8.73 4.43 2.40
N ILE A 36 -9.36 3.40 1.83
CA ILE A 36 -10.33 2.54 2.53
C ILE A 36 -9.92 1.06 2.43
N ASP A 37 -10.27 0.29 3.44
CA ASP A 37 -10.11 -1.16 3.59
C ASP A 37 -11.34 -1.75 4.28
N THR A 38 -12.44 -1.93 3.54
CA THR A 38 -13.68 -2.50 4.06
C THR A 38 -13.49 -3.95 4.45
N GLU A 39 -14.32 -4.45 5.38
CA GLU A 39 -14.35 -5.88 5.68
C GLU A 39 -14.84 -6.67 4.46
N GLU A 40 -14.33 -7.88 4.27
CA GLU A 40 -14.50 -8.60 2.99
C GLU A 40 -15.83 -9.37 2.96
N THR A 41 -16.43 -9.46 1.79
CA THR A 41 -17.64 -10.28 1.54
C THR A 41 -17.32 -11.71 1.07
N LYS A 42 -16.06 -11.96 0.69
CA LYS A 42 -15.59 -13.27 0.21
C LYS A 42 -14.23 -13.61 0.84
N ASN A 43 -14.09 -14.84 1.34
CA ASN A 43 -12.86 -15.24 2.01
C ASN A 43 -11.79 -15.54 0.95
N SER A 44 -10.81 -14.64 0.83
CA SER A 44 -9.67 -14.83 -0.07
C SER A 44 -8.32 -14.66 0.65
N LYS A 45 -8.31 -14.27 1.92
CA LYS A 45 -7.11 -13.88 2.66
C LYS A 45 -7.17 -14.33 4.12
N PRO A 46 -6.10 -14.96 4.67
CA PRO A 46 -6.09 -15.47 6.04
C PRO A 46 -6.41 -14.42 7.13
N LEU A 47 -5.97 -13.18 6.94
CA LEU A 47 -6.12 -12.09 7.91
C LEU A 47 -7.34 -11.19 7.67
N LYS A 48 -8.22 -11.59 6.75
CA LYS A 48 -9.44 -10.84 6.45
C LYS A 48 -10.63 -11.80 6.43
N PRO A 49 -11.26 -12.03 7.60
CA PRO A 49 -12.44 -12.87 7.64
C PRO A 49 -13.57 -12.25 6.82
N VAL A 50 -14.50 -13.10 6.40
CA VAL A 50 -15.79 -12.63 5.89
C VAL A 50 -16.62 -12.21 7.07
N THR A 51 -17.24 -11.04 6.99
CA THR A 51 -18.03 -10.49 8.09
C THR A 51 -19.44 -10.12 7.62
N ILE A 52 -20.39 -10.13 8.56
CA ILE A 52 -21.76 -9.62 8.36
C ILE A 52 -21.69 -8.12 8.05
N PHE A 53 -20.80 -7.39 8.72
CA PHE A 53 -20.63 -5.96 8.49
C PHE A 53 -20.03 -5.62 7.11
N GLY A 54 -19.18 -6.48 6.54
CA GLY A 54 -18.70 -6.37 5.16
C GLY A 54 -19.86 -6.42 4.14
N LYS A 55 -20.83 -7.32 4.36
CA LYS A 55 -22.06 -7.35 3.54
C LYS A 55 -22.89 -6.07 3.70
N LYS A 56 -23.09 -5.58 4.93
CA LYS A 56 -23.80 -4.31 5.18
C LYS A 56 -23.12 -3.13 4.47
N THR A 57 -21.79 -3.11 4.47
CA THR A 57 -20.99 -2.09 3.77
C THR A 57 -21.20 -2.15 2.26
N THR A 58 -21.20 -3.35 1.68
CA THR A 58 -21.43 -3.55 0.24
C THR A 58 -22.85 -3.15 -0.15
N ASP A 59 -23.85 -3.46 0.66
CA ASP A 59 -25.25 -3.05 0.42
C ASP A 59 -25.41 -1.53 0.54
N TRP A 60 -24.77 -0.90 1.52
CA TRP A 60 -24.70 0.56 1.63
C TRP A 60 -24.08 1.20 0.38
N ALA A 61 -22.96 0.66 -0.11
CA ALA A 61 -22.28 1.16 -1.30
C ALA A 61 -23.17 1.10 -2.54
N ARG A 62 -23.93 0.01 -2.71
CA ARG A 62 -24.93 -0.13 -3.79
C ARG A 62 -26.02 0.94 -3.70
N ASN A 63 -26.57 1.16 -2.51
CA ASN A 63 -27.61 2.18 -2.31
C ASN A 63 -27.05 3.59 -2.54
N TRP A 64 -25.86 3.90 -2.01
CA TRP A 64 -25.20 5.18 -2.22
C TRP A 64 -25.00 5.49 -3.71
N LEU A 65 -24.62 4.49 -4.52
CA LEU A 65 -24.50 4.65 -5.97
C LEU A 65 -25.86 4.78 -6.67
N ALA A 66 -26.84 3.95 -6.30
CA ALA A 66 -28.16 3.96 -6.90
C ALA A 66 -28.87 5.31 -6.70
N ASP A 67 -28.76 5.89 -5.51
CA ASP A 67 -29.29 7.22 -5.17
C ASP A 67 -28.64 8.34 -6.00
N ARG A 68 -27.48 8.08 -6.61
CA ARG A 68 -26.72 8.99 -7.48
C ARG A 68 -26.75 8.56 -8.94
N GLY A 69 -27.69 7.69 -9.31
CA GLY A 69 -27.92 7.25 -10.69
C GLY A 69 -26.80 6.38 -11.27
N ASN A 70 -26.01 5.71 -10.41
CA ASN A 70 -24.85 4.88 -10.77
C ASN A 70 -23.76 5.61 -11.59
N LYS A 71 -23.80 6.94 -11.63
CA LYS A 71 -22.86 7.77 -12.38
C LYS A 71 -21.88 8.42 -11.43
N VAL A 72 -20.59 8.26 -11.73
CA VAL A 72 -19.51 8.75 -10.88
C VAL A 72 -18.45 9.48 -11.69
N GLN A 73 -17.72 10.35 -11.03
CA GLN A 73 -16.46 10.90 -11.49
C GLN A 73 -15.32 10.15 -10.78
N LEU A 74 -14.22 9.95 -11.50
CA LEU A 74 -13.03 9.28 -10.97
C LEU A 74 -11.89 10.28 -10.81
N GLU A 75 -11.27 10.26 -9.63
CA GLU A 75 -10.13 11.12 -9.29
C GLU A 75 -8.96 10.23 -8.83
N TYR A 76 -7.78 10.37 -9.44
CA TYR A 76 -6.55 9.65 -9.03
C TYR A 76 -5.82 10.40 -7.91
N GLU A 77 -4.58 10.06 -7.53
CA GLU A 77 -3.70 10.99 -6.80
C GLU A 77 -2.59 11.51 -7.72
N ALA A 78 -2.32 12.83 -7.72
CA ALA A 78 -1.30 13.42 -8.58
C ALA A 78 0.08 12.92 -8.16
N ASP A 79 0.98 12.74 -9.15
CA ASP A 79 2.35 12.25 -8.95
C ASP A 79 2.43 10.86 -8.29
N TYR A 80 1.33 10.10 -8.32
CA TYR A 80 1.22 8.76 -7.75
C TYR A 80 0.96 7.75 -8.87
N ALA A 81 1.32 6.50 -8.64
CA ALA A 81 1.01 5.44 -9.59
C ALA A 81 -0.51 5.32 -9.76
N ILE A 82 -0.96 5.51 -11.00
CA ILE A 82 -2.37 5.33 -11.40
C ILE A 82 -2.86 3.93 -11.04
N THR A 83 -1.98 2.93 -11.12
CA THR A 83 -2.27 1.55 -10.75
C THR A 83 -1.52 1.12 -9.48
N GLY A 84 -2.23 0.42 -8.59
CA GLY A 84 -1.64 -0.18 -7.40
C GLY A 84 -0.83 -1.44 -7.72
N PHE A 85 -0.35 -2.11 -6.66
CA PHE A 85 0.50 -3.30 -6.76
C PHE A 85 -0.04 -4.42 -7.68
N PHE A 86 -1.37 -4.59 -7.74
CA PHE A 86 -2.05 -5.61 -8.55
C PHE A 86 -2.56 -5.07 -9.91
N ASP A 87 -1.99 -3.98 -10.40
CA ASP A 87 -2.34 -3.32 -11.67
C ASP A 87 -3.79 -2.82 -11.77
N ARG A 88 -4.49 -2.72 -10.64
CA ARG A 88 -5.82 -2.10 -10.55
C ARG A 88 -5.66 -0.58 -10.44
N PRO A 89 -6.45 0.22 -11.18
CA PRO A 89 -6.49 1.65 -10.99
C PRO A 89 -6.86 2.02 -9.55
N LEU A 90 -6.16 3.00 -9.00
CA LEU A 90 -6.43 3.59 -7.69
C LEU A 90 -7.15 4.92 -7.87
N THR A 91 -8.44 4.93 -7.54
CA THR A 91 -9.33 6.07 -7.79
C THR A 91 -10.22 6.38 -6.61
N TYR A 92 -10.29 7.65 -6.22
CA TYR A 92 -11.43 8.19 -5.49
C TYR A 92 -12.64 8.22 -6.41
N VAL A 93 -13.79 7.90 -5.82
CA VAL A 93 -15.08 7.94 -6.51
C VAL A 93 -15.87 9.10 -5.96
N THR A 94 -16.30 10.02 -6.83
CA THR A 94 -17.15 11.15 -6.46
C THR A 94 -18.48 11.11 -7.21
N ALA A 95 -19.58 11.39 -6.53
CA ALA A 95 -20.90 11.51 -7.14
C ALA A 95 -21.80 12.43 -6.30
N GLY A 96 -22.63 13.23 -6.96
CA GLY A 96 -23.50 14.19 -6.26
C GLY A 96 -22.76 15.24 -5.43
N GLY A 97 -21.48 15.51 -5.72
CA GLY A 97 -20.64 16.42 -4.95
C GLY A 97 -19.96 15.81 -3.72
N GLU A 98 -20.13 14.51 -3.48
CA GLU A 98 -19.52 13.81 -2.35
C GLU A 98 -18.43 12.84 -2.79
N ASN A 99 -17.42 12.65 -1.93
CA ASN A 99 -16.36 11.66 -2.11
C ASN A 99 -16.73 10.38 -1.35
N TYR A 100 -17.05 9.32 -2.09
CA TYR A 100 -17.47 8.04 -1.52
C TYR A 100 -16.46 7.46 -0.54
N ASN A 101 -15.15 7.52 -0.86
CA ASN A 101 -14.11 6.96 0.00
C ASN A 101 -14.10 7.67 1.36
N LEU A 102 -14.23 9.00 1.35
CA LEU A 102 -14.32 9.81 2.56
C LEU A 102 -15.61 9.54 3.35
N GLU A 103 -16.75 9.42 2.67
CA GLU A 103 -18.03 9.06 3.31
C GLU A 103 -17.98 7.66 3.94
N CYS A 104 -17.30 6.71 3.29
CA CYS A 104 -17.11 5.35 3.78
C CYS A 104 -16.38 5.35 5.14
N VAL A 105 -15.33 6.17 5.27
CA VAL A 105 -14.64 6.37 6.56
C VAL A 105 -15.52 7.13 7.56
N ARG A 106 -16.16 8.22 7.14
CA ARG A 106 -17.00 9.06 8.01
C ARG A 106 -18.16 8.29 8.64
N LYS A 107 -18.73 7.33 7.92
CA LYS A 107 -19.82 6.47 8.40
C LYS A 107 -19.35 5.24 9.17
N GLY A 108 -18.04 5.06 9.36
CA GLY A 108 -17.48 3.90 10.05
C GLY A 108 -17.56 2.59 9.25
N TYR A 109 -17.78 2.64 7.94
CA TYR A 109 -17.74 1.44 7.08
C TYR A 109 -16.32 0.96 6.78
N SER A 110 -15.33 1.82 6.99
CA SER A 110 -13.93 1.52 6.78
C SER A 110 -13.04 2.36 7.71
N PRO A 111 -11.89 1.85 8.16
CA PRO A 111 -10.89 2.71 8.76
C PRO A 111 -10.21 3.57 7.68
N TYR A 112 -9.53 4.62 8.10
CA TYR A 112 -8.63 5.31 7.19
C TYR A 112 -7.40 4.42 6.90
N PHE A 113 -7.35 3.88 5.69
CA PHE A 113 -6.36 2.88 5.30
C PHE A 113 -5.10 3.50 4.68
N GLN A 114 -4.23 4.00 5.54
CA GLN A 114 -2.96 4.67 5.18
C GLN A 114 -1.75 3.73 5.06
N LYS A 115 -1.95 2.42 4.92
CA LYS A 115 -0.86 1.41 4.82
C LYS A 115 0.19 1.72 3.73
N TYR A 116 -0.24 2.40 2.67
CA TYR A 116 0.56 2.76 1.50
C TYR A 116 0.94 4.26 1.45
N GLY A 117 0.93 4.93 2.60
CA GLY A 117 1.22 6.36 2.73
C GLY A 117 -0.04 7.17 2.98
N TYR A 118 0.17 8.45 3.32
CA TYR A 118 -0.94 9.38 3.50
C TYR A 118 -1.57 9.74 2.15
N SER A 119 -2.86 10.06 2.19
CA SER A 119 -3.56 10.62 1.04
C SER A 119 -2.99 11.99 0.75
N ARG A 120 -2.56 12.23 -0.48
CA ARG A 120 -1.94 13.50 -0.84
C ARG A 120 -2.93 14.66 -0.88
N GLY A 121 -4.21 14.38 -1.15
CA GLY A 121 -5.25 15.40 -1.27
C GLY A 121 -6.21 15.48 -0.08
N TYR A 122 -6.39 14.37 0.65
CA TYR A 122 -7.50 14.23 1.60
C TYR A 122 -7.07 13.76 3.00
N HIS A 123 -5.77 13.74 3.34
CA HIS A 123 -5.29 13.19 4.61
C HIS A 123 -6.01 13.75 5.84
N GLU A 124 -6.04 15.08 5.99
CA GLU A 124 -6.69 15.73 7.14
C GLU A 124 -8.20 15.42 7.20
N ALA A 125 -8.86 15.40 6.03
CA ALA A 125 -10.28 15.07 5.95
C ALA A 125 -10.56 13.62 6.38
N PHE A 126 -9.70 12.67 5.98
CA PHE A 126 -9.81 11.27 6.40
C PHE A 126 -9.56 11.10 7.91
N VAL A 127 -8.54 11.78 8.45
CA VAL A 127 -8.26 11.76 9.89
C VAL A 127 -9.45 12.27 10.69
N GLU A 128 -10.05 13.40 10.28
CA GLU A 128 -11.21 13.95 10.97
C GLU A 128 -12.45 13.06 10.83
N ALA A 129 -12.70 12.54 9.62
CA ALA A 129 -13.83 11.65 9.35
C ALA A 129 -13.76 10.39 10.23
N GLU A 130 -12.58 9.79 10.35
CA GLU A 130 -12.38 8.61 11.18
C GLU A 130 -12.50 8.93 12.67
N ARG A 131 -11.94 10.06 13.11
CA ARG A 131 -12.06 10.54 14.50
C ARG A 131 -13.52 10.80 14.88
N GLN A 132 -14.33 11.30 13.96
CA GLN A 132 -15.77 11.47 14.17
C GLN A 132 -16.47 10.11 14.28
N ALA A 133 -16.22 9.19 13.33
CA ALA A 133 -16.82 7.86 13.35
C ALA A 133 -16.49 7.06 14.62
N MET A 134 -15.26 7.18 15.14
CA MET A 134 -14.85 6.58 16.40
C MET A 134 -15.57 7.18 17.62
N ARG A 135 -15.68 8.52 17.67
CA ARG A 135 -16.35 9.21 18.78
C ARG A 135 -17.84 8.90 18.86
N ASP A 136 -18.46 8.77 17.70
CA ASP A 136 -19.89 8.49 17.58
C ASP A 136 -20.22 6.99 17.66
N GLY A 137 -19.21 6.12 17.77
CA GLY A 137 -19.39 4.66 17.79
C GLY A 137 -20.11 4.19 16.53
N LEU A 138 -19.58 4.50 15.34
CA LEU A 138 -20.19 4.11 14.08
C LEU A 138 -19.51 2.88 13.48
N GLY A 139 -20.33 1.95 12.97
CA GLY A 139 -19.88 0.85 12.13
C GLY A 139 -18.81 0.00 12.80
N ILE A 140 -17.60 -0.06 12.21
CA ILE A 140 -16.51 -0.87 12.75
C ILE A 140 -15.98 -0.41 14.12
N TRP A 141 -16.42 0.75 14.59
CA TRP A 141 -16.04 1.34 15.88
C TRP A 141 -17.06 1.07 17.00
N ASP A 142 -18.14 0.33 16.70
CA ASP A 142 -19.16 -0.06 17.66
C ASP A 142 -19.11 -1.55 17.95
N ASP A 143 -18.81 -1.91 19.19
CA ASP A 143 -18.75 -3.31 19.63
C ASP A 143 -20.08 -4.05 19.40
N ALA A 144 -21.22 -3.35 19.48
CA ALA A 144 -22.53 -3.96 19.23
C ALA A 144 -22.73 -4.31 17.75
N THR A 145 -22.11 -3.56 16.85
CA THR A 145 -22.18 -3.81 15.40
C THR A 145 -21.54 -5.14 15.01
N HIS A 146 -20.55 -5.61 15.78
CA HIS A 146 -19.85 -6.88 15.57
C HIS A 146 -20.25 -8.00 16.54
N ALA A 147 -21.33 -7.83 17.32
CA ALA A 147 -21.77 -8.88 18.24
C ALA A 147 -22.10 -10.19 17.48
N GLY A 148 -21.27 -11.22 17.68
CA GLY A 148 -21.38 -12.51 16.98
C GLY A 148 -20.79 -12.55 15.57
N ASP A 149 -20.04 -11.53 15.17
CA ASP A 149 -19.31 -11.45 13.89
C ASP A 149 -17.80 -11.64 14.11
N ALA A 150 -17.06 -11.91 13.03
CA ALA A 150 -15.60 -11.88 13.08
C ALA A 150 -15.13 -10.41 13.09
N THR A 151 -14.15 -10.10 13.94
CA THR A 151 -13.56 -8.76 14.04
C THR A 151 -12.11 -8.74 13.60
N ARG A 152 -11.65 -7.55 13.20
CA ARG A 152 -10.23 -7.29 12.94
C ARG A 152 -9.67 -6.45 14.10
N PRO A 153 -8.41 -6.67 14.51
CA PRO A 153 -7.79 -5.86 15.57
C PRO A 153 -7.39 -4.48 15.02
N TYR A 154 -8.38 -3.64 14.72
CA TYR A 154 -8.16 -2.34 14.08
C TYR A 154 -7.21 -1.44 14.87
N HIS A 155 -7.22 -1.52 16.21
CA HIS A 155 -6.27 -0.79 17.05
C HIS A 155 -4.81 -1.16 16.76
N LEU A 156 -4.47 -2.44 16.61
CA LEU A 156 -3.11 -2.89 16.24
C LEU A 156 -2.79 -2.56 14.78
N LEU A 157 -3.74 -2.84 13.88
CA LEU A 157 -3.57 -2.58 12.45
C LEU A 157 -3.28 -1.11 12.18
N LYS A 158 -3.99 -0.20 12.86
CA LYS A 158 -3.80 1.23 12.70
C LYS A 158 -2.44 1.72 13.17
N ILE A 159 -1.93 1.21 14.28
CA ILE A 159 -0.56 1.55 14.74
C ILE A 159 0.44 1.12 13.68
N TRP A 160 0.32 -0.11 13.16
CA TRP A 160 1.22 -0.60 12.12
C TRP A 160 1.09 0.19 10.80
N TRP A 161 -0.12 0.52 10.36
CA TRP A 161 -0.33 1.32 9.15
C TRP A 161 0.22 2.74 9.30
N GLU A 162 0.10 3.36 10.47
CA GLU A 162 0.71 4.66 10.77
C GLU A 162 2.24 4.60 10.69
N VAL A 163 2.86 3.57 11.28
CA VAL A 163 4.32 3.37 11.16
C VAL A 163 4.74 3.26 9.70
N ARG A 164 4.03 2.46 8.89
CA ARG A 164 4.31 2.35 7.45
C ARG A 164 4.14 3.67 6.71
N ALA A 165 3.05 4.39 7.00
CA ALA A 165 2.74 5.66 6.35
C ALA A 165 3.85 6.70 6.60
N ARG A 166 4.35 6.79 7.84
CA ARG A 166 5.47 7.68 8.19
C ARG A 166 6.74 7.40 7.41
N HIS A 167 7.11 6.12 7.23
CA HIS A 167 8.28 5.77 6.43
C HIS A 167 8.09 6.13 4.96
N ILE A 168 6.88 5.91 4.43
CA ILE A 168 6.54 6.32 3.07
C ILE A 168 6.64 7.84 2.92
N GLU A 169 6.15 8.62 3.88
CA GLU A 169 6.31 10.07 3.87
C GLU A 169 7.76 10.54 3.99
N MET A 170 8.57 9.83 4.78
CA MET A 170 10.01 10.06 4.88
C MET A 170 10.69 9.83 3.52
N GLY A 171 10.41 8.71 2.85
CA GLY A 171 10.93 8.43 1.50
C GLY A 171 10.45 9.44 0.45
N ARG A 172 9.17 9.84 0.49
CA ARG A 172 8.64 10.91 -0.38
C ARG A 172 9.32 12.25 -0.10
N GLY A 173 9.55 12.56 1.17
CA GLY A 173 10.29 13.74 1.62
C GLY A 173 11.70 13.77 1.08
N GLU A 174 12.40 12.63 1.12
CA GLU A 174 13.74 12.50 0.60
C GLU A 174 13.79 12.60 -0.93
N LYS A 175 12.89 11.93 -1.66
CA LYS A 175 12.81 12.06 -3.14
C LYS A 175 12.64 13.51 -3.60
N ARG A 176 11.94 14.34 -2.83
CA ARG A 176 11.80 15.78 -3.14
C ARG A 176 13.10 16.57 -2.99
N ARG A 177 14.02 16.13 -2.11
CA ARG A 177 15.31 16.79 -1.84
C ARG A 177 16.43 16.21 -2.69
N ASN A 178 16.41 14.90 -2.88
CA ASN A 178 17.37 14.13 -3.64
C ASN A 178 16.66 13.49 -4.85
N ASN A 179 16.73 14.15 -5.99
CA ASN A 179 16.11 13.65 -7.23
C ASN A 179 16.74 12.34 -7.74
N ARG A 180 17.96 12.00 -7.28
CA ARG A 180 18.67 10.75 -7.61
C ARG A 180 18.26 9.57 -6.73
N LEU A 181 17.44 9.77 -5.69
CA LEU A 181 16.86 8.66 -4.94
C LEU A 181 15.95 7.83 -5.85
N ILE A 182 16.14 6.52 -5.89
CA ILE A 182 15.20 5.58 -6.51
C ILE A 182 14.11 5.27 -5.48
N TYR A 183 12.89 5.76 -5.71
CA TYR A 183 11.74 5.53 -4.83
C TYR A 183 10.88 4.37 -5.35
N LEU A 184 11.00 3.21 -4.73
CA LEU A 184 10.30 1.99 -5.16
C LEU A 184 8.81 1.85 -4.76
N PRO A 185 8.30 2.40 -3.64
CA PRO A 185 6.97 2.02 -3.14
C PRO A 185 5.76 2.25 -4.05
N ASP A 186 5.80 3.20 -4.98
CA ASP A 186 4.74 3.38 -6.01
C ASP A 186 5.13 2.77 -7.37
N GLY A 187 6.39 2.36 -7.52
CA GLY A 187 6.94 1.74 -8.71
C GLY A 187 7.14 2.69 -9.90
N LEU A 188 7.03 4.00 -9.71
CA LEU A 188 7.27 4.98 -10.77
C LEU A 188 8.74 5.03 -11.19
N ASP A 189 9.67 4.87 -10.24
CA ASP A 189 11.12 4.93 -10.48
C ASP A 189 11.72 3.59 -10.94
N TYR A 190 10.91 2.57 -11.27
CA TYR A 190 11.46 1.24 -11.62
C TYR A 190 12.29 1.27 -12.90
N GLU A 191 11.86 2.01 -13.93
CA GLU A 191 12.63 2.12 -15.17
C GLU A 191 13.93 2.92 -14.95
N GLU A 192 13.91 3.91 -14.05
CA GLU A 192 15.12 4.62 -13.60
C GLU A 192 16.09 3.66 -12.89
N ALA A 193 15.59 2.76 -12.06
CA ALA A 193 16.40 1.73 -11.42
C ALA A 193 17.04 0.77 -12.43
N MET A 194 16.29 0.39 -13.48
CA MET A 194 16.80 -0.45 -14.57
C MET A 194 17.89 0.26 -15.38
N GLU A 195 17.75 1.56 -15.60
CA GLU A 195 18.75 2.34 -16.32
C GLU A 195 20.02 2.54 -15.49
N ALA A 196 19.89 2.90 -14.21
CA ALA A 196 21.00 2.94 -13.26
C ALA A 196 21.73 1.59 -13.18
N ALA A 197 20.98 0.48 -13.22
CA ALA A 197 21.53 -0.88 -13.19
C ALA A 197 22.38 -1.22 -14.43
N LYS A 198 21.98 -0.78 -15.63
CA LYS A 198 22.76 -0.98 -16.86
C LYS A 198 24.05 -0.16 -16.85
N ASN A 199 23.98 1.05 -16.29
CA ASN A 199 25.08 1.99 -16.23
C ASN A 199 25.99 1.79 -15.00
N GLN A 200 25.64 0.85 -14.11
CA GLN A 200 26.36 0.58 -12.87
C GLN A 200 26.55 1.84 -12.02
N GLU A 201 25.46 2.59 -11.82
CA GLU A 201 25.49 3.83 -11.05
C GLU A 201 25.44 3.57 -9.54
N GLU A 202 26.22 4.35 -8.78
CA GLU A 202 26.04 4.53 -7.34
C GLU A 202 24.74 5.31 -7.09
N ARG A 203 23.79 4.68 -6.39
CA ARG A 203 22.47 5.26 -6.10
C ARG A 203 22.04 4.98 -4.67
N GLN A 204 21.14 5.84 -4.20
CA GLN A 204 20.33 5.58 -3.02
C GLN A 204 18.97 5.02 -3.47
N VAL A 205 18.48 4.02 -2.75
CA VAL A 205 17.25 3.29 -3.04
C VAL A 205 16.40 3.21 -1.78
N PHE A 206 15.13 3.60 -1.88
CA PHE A 206 14.17 3.44 -0.79
C PHE A 206 13.09 2.44 -1.18
N GLY A 207 12.79 1.48 -0.30
CA GLY A 207 11.67 0.55 -0.54
C GLY A 207 11.42 -0.46 0.56
N GLU A 208 10.42 -1.31 0.32
CA GLU A 208 9.91 -2.29 1.27
C GLU A 208 10.67 -3.62 1.16
N VAL A 209 11.20 -4.12 2.28
CA VAL A 209 11.70 -5.49 2.43
C VAL A 209 10.51 -6.45 2.39
N GLY A 210 10.43 -7.26 1.33
CA GLY A 210 9.25 -8.06 1.03
C GLY A 210 9.43 -9.57 1.19
N ASP A 211 10.62 -10.11 0.95
CA ASP A 211 10.97 -11.52 1.14
C ASP A 211 12.49 -11.69 1.31
N ILE A 212 12.93 -12.77 1.97
CA ILE A 212 14.34 -13.12 2.16
C ILE A 212 14.51 -14.61 1.91
N ARG A 213 15.32 -14.97 0.90
CA ARG A 213 15.48 -16.37 0.47
C ARG A 213 16.94 -16.71 0.19
N GLU A 214 17.34 -17.90 0.61
CA GLU A 214 18.63 -18.48 0.24
C GLU A 214 18.60 -18.92 -1.23
N VAL A 215 19.56 -18.45 -2.03
CA VAL A 215 19.65 -18.69 -3.47
C VAL A 215 21.11 -18.84 -3.88
N GLY A 216 21.48 -20.05 -4.31
CA GLY A 216 22.85 -20.35 -4.71
C GLY A 216 23.83 -20.12 -3.55
N PRO A 217 24.98 -19.46 -3.77
CA PRO A 217 26.00 -19.21 -2.74
C PRO A 217 25.71 -17.91 -1.94
N GLY A 218 24.47 -17.67 -1.54
CA GLY A 218 24.10 -16.45 -0.83
C GLY A 218 22.61 -16.27 -0.60
N THR A 219 22.22 -15.07 -0.19
CA THR A 219 20.86 -14.70 0.18
C THR A 219 20.36 -13.52 -0.66
N VAL A 220 19.18 -13.68 -1.27
CA VAL A 220 18.44 -12.60 -1.94
C VAL A 220 17.43 -12.00 -0.96
N ILE A 221 17.44 -10.68 -0.84
CA ILE A 221 16.39 -9.89 -0.20
C ILE A 221 15.59 -9.19 -1.30
N GLU A 222 14.32 -9.54 -1.43
CA GLU A 222 13.45 -8.98 -2.46
C GLU A 222 12.74 -7.74 -1.94
N MET A 223 12.94 -6.61 -2.62
CA MET A 223 12.16 -5.41 -2.43
C MET A 223 11.04 -5.36 -3.47
N LYS A 224 9.80 -5.48 -3.00
CA LYS A 224 8.61 -5.57 -3.86
C LYS A 224 8.26 -4.21 -4.44
N VAL A 225 8.20 -4.11 -5.77
CA VAL A 225 7.88 -2.86 -6.47
C VAL A 225 6.45 -2.90 -7.01
N LYS A 226 6.17 -3.89 -7.87
CA LYS A 226 4.82 -4.21 -8.39
C LYS A 226 4.66 -5.72 -8.50
N ARG A 227 3.49 -6.19 -8.90
CA ARG A 227 3.30 -7.60 -9.27
C ARG A 227 4.39 -8.03 -10.25
N GLN A 228 5.16 -9.05 -9.86
CA GLN A 228 6.27 -9.61 -10.64
C GLN A 228 7.45 -8.66 -10.93
N ARG A 229 7.53 -7.48 -10.28
CA ARG A 229 8.67 -6.57 -10.38
C ARG A 229 9.33 -6.40 -9.02
N TYR A 230 10.65 -6.60 -9.00
CA TYR A 230 11.44 -6.63 -7.78
C TYR A 230 12.75 -5.87 -7.99
N PHE A 231 13.16 -5.14 -6.95
CA PHE A 231 14.54 -4.70 -6.80
C PHE A 231 15.21 -5.65 -5.80
N ASN A 232 16.35 -6.22 -6.14
CA ASN A 232 17.01 -7.20 -5.29
C ASN A 232 18.12 -6.55 -4.47
N LEU A 233 18.33 -7.07 -3.27
CA LEU A 233 19.61 -6.95 -2.58
C LEU A 233 20.20 -8.34 -2.48
N TYR A 234 21.50 -8.49 -2.72
CA TYR A 234 22.18 -9.78 -2.63
C TYR A 234 23.31 -9.74 -1.61
N VAL A 235 23.38 -10.77 -0.78
CA VAL A 235 24.46 -10.96 0.19
C VAL A 235 25.12 -12.31 -0.12
N PHE A 236 26.40 -12.30 -0.49
CA PHE A 236 27.15 -13.55 -0.71
C PHE A 236 27.36 -14.29 0.62
N GLU A 237 27.27 -15.61 0.61
CA GLU A 237 27.48 -16.46 1.80
C GLU A 237 28.91 -16.33 2.37
N ASN A 238 29.91 -16.10 1.50
CA ASN A 238 31.29 -15.87 1.93
C ASN A 238 31.55 -14.45 2.47
N ASN A 239 30.55 -13.57 2.50
CA ASN A 239 30.68 -12.27 3.13
C ASN A 239 30.79 -12.46 4.66
N PRO A 240 31.84 -11.97 5.33
CA PRO A 240 31.97 -12.09 6.80
C PRO A 240 30.80 -11.45 7.58
N ASN A 241 30.08 -10.52 6.95
CA ASN A 241 28.88 -9.88 7.52
C ASN A 241 27.56 -10.55 7.11
N HIS A 242 27.57 -11.67 6.39
CA HIS A 242 26.38 -12.29 5.81
C HIS A 242 25.25 -12.46 6.83
N ASP A 243 25.49 -13.23 7.89
CA ASP A 243 24.47 -13.54 8.90
C ASP A 243 24.01 -12.30 9.66
N ARG A 244 24.91 -11.35 9.88
CA ARG A 244 24.60 -10.08 10.55
C ARG A 244 23.60 -9.26 9.74
N ILE A 245 23.84 -9.12 8.43
CA ILE A 245 22.96 -8.37 7.51
C ILE A 245 21.61 -9.09 7.41
N VAL A 246 21.63 -10.40 7.13
CA VAL A 246 20.41 -11.19 6.93
C VAL A 246 19.56 -11.22 8.20
N ASN A 247 20.15 -11.45 9.38
CA ASN A 247 19.42 -11.47 10.65
C ASN A 247 18.84 -10.10 11.00
N TYR A 248 19.59 -9.01 10.78
CA TYR A 248 19.08 -7.65 10.99
C TYR A 248 17.81 -7.41 10.16
N LEU A 249 17.84 -7.72 8.86
CA LEU A 249 16.69 -7.55 7.97
C LEU A 249 15.52 -8.48 8.34
N LYS A 250 15.79 -9.75 8.69
CA LYS A 250 14.75 -10.71 9.12
C LYS A 250 14.03 -10.25 10.38
N VAL A 251 14.77 -9.82 11.40
CA VAL A 251 14.17 -9.43 12.70
C VAL A 251 13.46 -8.09 12.60
N ARG A 252 14.07 -7.10 11.94
CA ARG A 252 13.60 -5.72 11.99
C ARG A 252 12.66 -5.35 10.86
N HIS A 253 12.80 -5.98 9.69
CA HIS A 253 12.16 -5.52 8.45
C HIS A 253 11.27 -6.52 7.73
N LEU A 254 11.51 -7.83 7.88
CA LEU A 254 10.67 -8.86 7.26
C LEU A 254 9.42 -9.14 8.11
N VAL A 255 8.24 -8.74 7.59
CA VAL A 255 6.94 -9.04 8.21
C VAL A 255 6.43 -10.40 7.77
N ASP A 256 6.07 -11.23 8.75
CA ASP A 256 5.35 -12.48 8.57
C ASP A 256 3.84 -12.29 8.82
N TYR A 257 2.99 -13.10 8.18
CA TYR A 257 1.53 -13.04 8.36
C TYR A 257 1.08 -13.39 9.79
N THR A 258 1.91 -14.09 10.56
CA THR A 258 1.69 -14.41 11.97
C THR A 258 2.10 -13.28 12.92
N ASP A 259 2.84 -12.27 12.45
CA ASP A 259 3.33 -11.19 13.30
C ASP A 259 2.18 -10.34 13.87
N LEU A 260 1.22 -9.95 13.02
CA LEU A 260 0.12 -9.06 13.43
C LEU A 260 -0.80 -9.65 14.50
N PRO A 261 -1.30 -10.89 14.38
CA PRO A 261 -2.07 -11.53 15.45
C PRO A 261 -1.30 -11.67 16.78
N ASN A 262 0.04 -11.77 16.70
CA ASN A 262 0.92 -11.88 17.87
C ASN A 262 1.37 -10.51 18.41
N GLY A 263 0.84 -9.40 17.87
CA GLY A 263 1.19 -8.04 18.31
C GLY A 263 2.59 -7.59 17.87
N ILE A 264 3.24 -8.31 16.97
CA ILE A 264 4.56 -7.96 16.44
C ILE A 264 4.38 -6.95 15.30
N MET A 265 4.93 -5.76 15.49
CA MET A 265 4.96 -4.71 14.47
C MET A 265 6.40 -4.46 14.06
N LYS A 266 6.69 -4.63 12.77
CA LYS A 266 8.02 -4.42 12.19
C LYS A 266 8.00 -3.26 11.20
N GLN A 267 9.17 -2.63 11.05
CA GLN A 267 9.39 -1.56 10.10
C GLN A 267 9.69 -2.15 8.72
N ASN A 268 8.83 -1.98 7.73
CA ASN A 268 9.04 -2.65 6.44
C ASN A 268 10.05 -1.98 5.51
N PHE A 269 10.42 -0.73 5.75
CA PHE A 269 11.12 0.10 4.76
C PHE A 269 12.54 0.44 5.20
N ILE A 270 13.44 0.48 4.22
CA ILE A 270 14.85 0.84 4.39
C ILE A 270 15.32 1.74 3.26
N PHE A 271 16.36 2.53 3.54
CA PHE A 271 17.22 3.17 2.57
C PHE A 271 18.47 2.31 2.36
N ILE A 272 18.86 2.11 1.11
CA ILE A 272 20.10 1.43 0.72
C ILE A 272 20.96 2.36 -0.12
N GLU A 273 22.27 2.32 0.06
CA GLU A 273 23.24 2.94 -0.84
C GLU A 273 24.18 1.89 -1.44
N GLY A 274 24.42 2.02 -2.74
CA GLY A 274 25.43 1.23 -3.45
C GLY A 274 25.28 1.26 -4.96
N GLU A 275 26.27 0.66 -5.63
CA GLU A 275 26.28 0.42 -7.07
C GLU A 275 25.13 -0.51 -7.48
N VAL A 276 24.19 0.02 -8.27
CA VAL A 276 23.06 -0.75 -8.82
C VAL A 276 23.53 -1.52 -10.05
N LYS A 277 23.24 -2.82 -10.13
CA LYS A 277 23.63 -3.71 -11.24
C LYS A 277 22.45 -4.44 -11.83
N LEU A 278 22.60 -4.86 -13.08
CA LEU A 278 21.62 -5.72 -13.73
C LEU A 278 21.99 -7.19 -13.51
N TYR A 279 21.11 -7.95 -12.85
CA TYR A 279 21.26 -9.40 -12.66
C TYR A 279 19.94 -10.12 -12.99
N HIS A 280 19.99 -11.11 -13.89
CA HIS A 280 18.79 -11.79 -14.42
C HIS A 280 17.63 -10.84 -14.78
N GLN A 281 17.95 -9.73 -15.44
CA GLN A 281 16.99 -8.69 -15.86
C GLN A 281 16.29 -7.94 -14.71
N LYS A 282 16.86 -7.98 -13.50
CA LYS A 282 16.40 -7.22 -12.34
C LYS A 282 17.50 -6.27 -11.86
N PRO A 283 17.16 -5.08 -11.35
CA PRO A 283 18.11 -4.21 -10.70
C PRO A 283 18.47 -4.79 -9.32
N GLU A 284 19.75 -4.77 -8.97
CA GLU A 284 20.28 -5.40 -7.77
C GLU A 284 21.40 -4.56 -7.14
N ILE A 285 21.47 -4.51 -5.80
CA ILE A 285 22.65 -4.02 -5.06
C ILE A 285 23.27 -5.18 -4.28
N ILE A 286 24.60 -5.31 -4.35
CA ILE A 286 25.34 -6.24 -3.49
C ILE A 286 25.59 -5.57 -2.14
N LEU A 287 25.10 -6.19 -1.07
CA LEU A 287 25.32 -5.75 0.30
C LEU A 287 26.59 -6.40 0.87
N ARG A 288 27.55 -5.57 1.23
CA ARG A 288 28.85 -5.95 1.81
C ARG A 288 28.90 -5.69 3.31
N ASP A 289 28.28 -4.60 3.75
CA ASP A 289 28.23 -4.20 5.16
C ASP A 289 26.86 -3.65 5.54
N ILE A 290 26.54 -3.70 6.84
CA ILE A 290 25.30 -3.15 7.39
C ILE A 290 25.22 -1.62 7.23
N SER A 291 26.37 -0.93 7.09
CA SER A 291 26.43 0.51 6.87
C SER A 291 25.76 0.97 5.58
N GLN A 292 25.55 0.06 4.62
CA GLN A 292 24.80 0.34 3.39
C GLN A 292 23.29 0.44 3.63
N ILE A 293 22.80 0.11 4.83
CA ILE A 293 21.38 0.08 5.17
C ILE A 293 21.13 1.13 6.25
N LYS A 294 20.15 2.01 6.01
CA LYS A 294 19.63 2.95 7.01
C LYS A 294 18.11 2.87 7.12
N GLU A 295 17.60 3.25 8.29
CA GLU A 295 16.17 3.40 8.55
C GLU A 295 15.66 4.80 8.19
N GLU A 296 16.57 5.76 8.13
CA GLU A 296 16.37 7.16 7.78
C GLU A 296 17.22 7.52 6.55
N PRO A 297 16.94 8.65 5.86
CA PRO A 297 17.77 9.13 4.77
C PRO A 297 19.26 9.26 5.13
N PHE A 298 20.11 9.18 4.10
CA PHE A 298 21.56 9.17 4.25
C PHE A 298 22.17 10.49 4.71
#